data_AF-A0A1R1DD79-F1
#
_entry.id   AF-A0A1R1DD79-F1
#
_cell.length_a   1.000
_cell.length_b   1.000
_cell.length_c   1.000
_cell.angle_alpha   90.00
_cell.angle_beta   90.00
_cell.angle_gamma   90.00
#
_symmetry.space_group_name_H-M   'P 1'
#
loop_
_entity.id
_entity.type
_entity.pdbx_description
1 polymer ?
#
loop_
_entity_poly.entity_id
_entity_poly.type
_entity_poly.pdbx_seq_one_letter_code
_entity_poly.pdbx_strand_id
1 'polypeptide(L)'
;MVNIMIISLTAIFLALFIFGLIQCRKHSFTAGFYFFLLLIVHQILPYIYSPFIHRYIDYSSTSGNTPMGMTIGELVAWFTLLPRIIEVIAFSFLVVGLYRMWKSKTIKS
;
A
#
# COMPACT_ATOMS: atom_id res chain seq x y z
N MET A 1 -11.07 -5.50 -22.43
CA MET A 1 -12.05 -4.72 -21.64
C MET A 1 -11.64 -4.61 -20.16
N VAL A 2 -11.34 -5.73 -19.48
CA VAL A 2 -10.95 -5.75 -18.05
C VAL A 2 -9.75 -4.85 -17.72
N ASN A 3 -8.70 -4.84 -18.55
CA ASN A 3 -7.52 -3.99 -18.32
C ASN A 3 -7.84 -2.48 -18.33
N ILE A 4 -8.76 -2.01 -19.19
CA ILE A 4 -9.11 -0.59 -19.28
C ILE A 4 -9.84 -0.16 -17.99
N MET A 5 -10.72 -1.02 -17.47
CA MET A 5 -11.44 -0.78 -16.21
C MET A 5 -10.49 -0.73 -15.01
N ILE A 6 -9.50 -1.62 -14.95
CA ILE A 6 -8.49 -1.63 -13.86
C ILE A 6 -7.64 -0.36 -13.92
N ILE A 7 -7.21 0.05 -15.11
CA ILE A 7 -6.39 1.25 -15.29
C ILE A 7 -7.15 2.50 -14.87
N SER A 8 -8.41 2.65 -15.29
CA SER A 8 -9.23 3.81 -14.93
C SER A 8 -9.54 3.86 -13.44
N LEU A 9 -9.84 2.73 -12.82
CA LEU A 9 -10.08 2.63 -11.38
C LEU A 9 -8.83 3.03 -10.59
N THR A 10 -7.66 2.50 -10.95
CA THR A 10 -6.38 2.86 -10.32
C THR A 10 -6.07 4.35 -10.47
N ALA A 11 -6.33 4.94 -11.64
CA ALA A 11 -6.12 6.37 -11.88
C ALA A 11 -7.01 7.24 -10.97
N ILE A 12 -8.29 6.87 -10.78
CA ILE A 12 -9.22 7.57 -9.89
C ILE A 12 -8.76 7.47 -8.43
N PHE A 13 -8.37 6.27 -7.97
CA PHE A 13 -7.86 6.09 -6.60
C PHE A 13 -6.59 6.90 -6.35
N LEU A 14 -5.67 6.93 -7.32
CA LEU A 14 -4.45 7.71 -7.21
C LEU A 14 -4.74 9.22 -7.14
N ALA A 15 -5.69 9.71 -7.93
CA ALA A 15 -6.16 11.10 -7.84
C ALA A 15 -6.78 11.41 -6.46
N LEU A 16 -7.58 10.51 -5.90
CA LEU A 16 -8.14 10.65 -4.55
C LEU A 16 -7.05 10.70 -3.48
N PHE A 17 -6.03 9.86 -3.57
CA PHE A 17 -4.93 9.86 -2.60
C PHE A 17 -4.07 11.13 -2.69
N ILE A 18 -3.80 11.63 -3.90
CA ILE A 18 -3.11 12.91 -4.09
C ILE A 18 -3.95 14.05 -3.50
N PHE A 19 -5.26 14.06 -3.74
CA PHE A 19 -6.15 15.06 -3.16
C PHE A 19 -6.15 14.99 -1.62
N GLY A 20 -6.19 13.78 -1.06
CA GLY A 20 -6.06 13.53 0.38
C GLY A 20 -4.74 14.06 0.96
N LEU A 21 -3.61 13.85 0.27
CA LEU A 21 -2.30 14.40 0.66
C LEU A 21 -2.32 15.93 0.68
N ILE A 22 -2.86 16.55 -0.36
CA ILE A 22 -2.95 18.03 -0.47
C ILE A 22 -3.79 18.57 0.69
N GLN A 23 -4.93 17.95 0.97
CA GLN A 23 -5.81 18.35 2.06
C GLN A 23 -5.14 18.18 3.44
N CYS A 24 -4.43 17.06 3.66
CA CYS A 24 -3.67 16.84 4.89
C CYS A 24 -2.57 17.89 5.08
N ARG A 25 -1.87 18.25 4.00
CA ARG A 25 -0.84 19.32 4.02
C ARG A 25 -1.45 20.67 4.38
N LYS A 26 -2.63 20.99 3.84
CA LYS A 26 -3.34 22.26 4.12
C LYS A 26 -3.81 22.36 5.57
N HIS A 27 -4.21 21.26 6.19
CA HIS A 27 -4.66 21.21 7.58
C HIS A 27 -3.57 20.82 8.59
N SER A 28 -2.30 20.75 8.17
CA SER A 28 -1.17 20.30 8.99
C SER A 28 -1.40 18.94 9.67
N PHE A 29 -2.20 18.07 9.06
CA PHE A 29 -2.53 16.75 9.58
C PHE A 29 -1.44 15.75 9.20
N THR A 30 -0.35 15.75 9.97
CA THR A 30 0.84 14.93 9.71
C THR A 30 0.54 13.43 9.65
N ALA A 31 -0.33 12.91 10.53
CA ALA A 31 -0.70 11.50 10.54
C ALA A 31 -1.44 11.08 9.25
N GLY A 32 -2.38 11.89 8.77
CA GLY A 32 -3.06 11.64 7.50
C GLY A 32 -2.14 11.80 6.30
N PHE A 33 -1.17 12.72 6.37
CA PHE A 33 -0.16 12.85 5.33
C PHE A 33 0.66 11.55 5.18
N TYR A 34 1.15 10.98 6.28
CA TYR A 34 1.85 9.69 6.23
C TYR A 34 0.94 8.54 5.76
N PHE A 35 -0.33 8.53 6.16
CA PHE A 35 -1.30 7.54 5.69
C PHE A 35 -1.47 7.55 4.17
N PHE A 36 -1.79 8.71 3.59
CA PHE A 36 -1.99 8.81 2.14
C PHE A 36 -0.70 8.56 1.36
N LEU A 37 0.45 8.93 1.92
CA LEU A 37 1.75 8.62 1.34
C LEU A 37 2.00 7.10 1.31
N LEU A 38 1.68 6.40 2.40
CA LEU A 38 1.74 4.94 2.50
C LEU A 38 0.80 4.26 1.49
N LEU A 39 -0.41 4.78 1.32
CA LEU A 39 -1.37 4.26 0.33
C LEU A 39 -0.90 4.45 -1.11
N ILE A 40 -0.26 5.58 -1.44
CA ILE A 40 0.32 5.78 -2.77
C ILE A 40 1.45 4.77 -3.02
N VAL A 41 2.33 4.58 -2.04
CA VAL A 41 3.38 3.55 -2.11
C VAL A 41 2.76 2.18 -2.29
N HIS A 42 1.70 1.86 -1.53
CA HIS A 42 0.97 0.61 -1.66
C HIS A 42 0.35 0.43 -3.06
N GLN A 43 -0.23 1.48 -3.67
CA GLN A 43 -0.83 1.39 -5.00
C GLN A 43 0.21 1.17 -6.11
N ILE A 44 1.42 1.73 -5.94
CA ILE A 44 2.52 1.60 -6.90
C ILE A 44 3.25 0.26 -6.73
N LEU A 45 3.26 -0.29 -5.52
CA LEU A 45 3.95 -1.53 -5.15
C LEU A 45 3.72 -2.70 -6.13
N PRO A 46 2.46 -3.06 -6.48
CA PRO A 46 2.19 -4.19 -7.39
C PRO A 46 2.84 -4.04 -8.76
N TYR A 47 2.94 -2.81 -9.27
CA TYR A 47 3.58 -2.53 -10.56
C TYR A 47 5.09 -2.74 -10.52
N ILE A 48 5.71 -2.52 -9.36
CA ILE A 48 7.12 -2.77 -9.15
C ILE A 48 7.35 -4.27 -8.94
N TYR A 49 6.67 -4.89 -7.96
CA TYR A 49 6.96 -6.28 -7.57
C TYR A 49 6.54 -7.32 -8.61
N SER A 50 5.50 -7.09 -9.41
CA SER A 50 5.01 -8.05 -10.42
C SER A 50 6.12 -8.55 -11.40
N PRO A 51 6.86 -7.67 -12.10
CA PRO A 51 7.96 -8.11 -12.98
C PRO A 51 9.14 -8.74 -12.22
N PHE A 52 9.40 -8.32 -10.97
CA PHE A 52 10.46 -8.92 -10.15
C PHE A 52 10.11 -10.35 -9.72
N ILE A 53 8.86 -10.59 -9.29
CA ILE A 53 8.38 -11.92 -8.90
C ILE A 53 8.40 -12.86 -10.12
N HIS A 54 7.96 -12.40 -11.28
CA HIS A 54 8.02 -13.20 -12.50
C HIS A 54 9.44 -13.66 -12.83
N ARG A 55 10.41 -12.72 -12.83
CA ARG A 55 11.82 -13.06 -13.09
C ARG A 55 12.41 -13.98 -12.03
N TYR A 56 12.00 -13.81 -10.77
CA TYR A 56 12.48 -14.63 -9.67
C TYR A 56 11.93 -16.06 -9.71
N ILE A 57 10.64 -16.20 -10.01
CA ILE A 57 10.00 -17.51 -10.20
C ILE A 57 10.63 -18.20 -11.41
N ASP A 58 10.80 -17.54 -12.55
CA ASP A 58 11.41 -18.13 -13.74
C ASP A 58 12.84 -18.62 -13.46
N TYR A 59 13.65 -17.83 -12.74
CA TYR A 59 15.00 -18.21 -12.33
C TYR A 59 15.01 -19.39 -11.35
N SER A 60 14.12 -19.40 -10.36
CA SER A 60 14.03 -20.47 -9.37
C SER A 60 13.50 -21.78 -9.97
N SER A 61 12.58 -21.68 -10.93
CA SER A 61 12.04 -22.82 -11.70
C SER A 61 13.12 -23.49 -12.54
N THR A 62 14.03 -22.68 -13.10
CA THR A 62 15.09 -23.16 -14.00
C THR A 62 16.32 -23.66 -13.24
N SER A 63 16.60 -23.11 -12.06
CA SER A 63 17.77 -23.47 -11.24
C SER A 63 17.51 -24.58 -10.21
N GLY A 64 16.24 -24.97 -9.98
CA GLY A 64 15.86 -25.98 -8.99
C GLY A 64 16.13 -25.59 -7.53
N ASN A 65 16.71 -24.41 -7.30
CA ASN A 65 17.07 -23.90 -5.99
C ASN A 65 16.04 -22.88 -5.55
N THR A 66 15.01 -23.35 -4.85
CA THR A 66 14.12 -22.47 -4.11
C THR A 66 14.87 -21.92 -2.89
N PRO A 67 15.04 -20.59 -2.78
CA PRO A 67 15.65 -19.99 -1.61
C PRO A 67 14.79 -20.29 -0.38
N MET A 68 15.46 -20.64 0.73
CA MET A 68 14.85 -20.98 2.02
C MET A 68 14.00 -22.27 2.05
N GLY A 69 14.04 -23.13 1.02
CA GLY A 69 13.31 -24.40 1.01
C GLY A 69 11.78 -24.25 0.98
N MET A 70 11.28 -23.05 0.65
CA MET A 70 9.86 -22.78 0.48
C MET A 70 9.36 -23.21 -0.90
N THR A 71 8.10 -23.63 -0.95
CA THR A 71 7.42 -23.85 -2.23
C THR A 71 7.14 -22.53 -2.94
N ILE A 72 7.05 -22.56 -4.28
CA ILE A 72 6.67 -21.37 -5.08
C ILE A 72 5.32 -20.80 -4.61
N GLY A 73 4.38 -21.68 -4.23
CA GLY A 73 3.07 -21.29 -3.70
C GLY A 73 3.16 -20.51 -2.38
N GLU A 74 4.01 -20.95 -1.44
CA GLU A 74 4.24 -20.23 -0.17
C GLU A 74 4.92 -18.88 -0.38
N LEU A 75 5.87 -18.82 -1.31
CA LEU A 75 6.56 -17.58 -1.65
C LEU A 75 5.59 -16.55 -2.23
N VAL A 76 4.73 -16.97 -3.17
CA VAL A 76 3.67 -16.10 -3.74
C VAL A 76 2.68 -15.67 -2.66
N ALA A 77 2.28 -16.57 -1.75
CA ALA A 77 1.40 -16.23 -0.64
C ALA A 77 2.02 -15.14 0.27
N TRP A 78 3.31 -15.25 0.59
CA TRP A 78 4.05 -14.25 1.36
C TRP A 78 4.07 -12.88 0.69
N PHE A 79 4.36 -12.83 -0.62
CA PHE A 79 4.34 -11.59 -1.38
C PHE A 79 2.94 -10.97 -1.47
N THR A 80 1.89 -11.80 -1.46
CA THR A 80 0.49 -11.34 -1.45
C THR A 80 0.07 -10.80 -0.08
N LEU A 81 0.66 -11.30 1.00
CA LEU A 81 0.35 -10.90 2.38
C LEU A 81 0.99 -9.54 2.75
N LEU A 82 2.18 -9.27 2.22
CA LEU A 82 2.97 -8.07 2.47
C LEU A 82 2.19 -6.75 2.24
N PRO A 83 1.53 -6.53 1.09
CA PRO A 83 0.74 -5.32 0.87
C PRO A 83 -0.42 -5.16 1.87
N ARG A 84 -1.10 -6.25 2.27
CA ARG A 84 -2.17 -6.18 3.28
C ARG A 84 -1.67 -5.73 4.65
N ILE A 85 -0.49 -6.19 5.06
CA ILE A 85 0.12 -5.76 6.33
C ILE A 85 0.41 -4.25 6.29
N ILE A 86 0.96 -3.76 5.17
CA ILE A 86 1.25 -2.33 4.96
C ILE A 86 -0.05 -1.51 5.07
N GLU A 87 -1.14 -1.99 4.47
CA GLU A 87 -2.46 -1.34 4.53
C GLU A 87 -2.99 -1.25 5.98
N VAL A 88 -2.91 -2.34 6.75
CA VAL A 88 -3.35 -2.37 8.16
C VAL A 88 -2.53 -1.40 9.01
N ILE A 89 -1.22 -1.34 8.78
CA ILE A 89 -0.34 -0.38 9.47
C ILE A 89 -0.74 1.04 9.12
N ALA A 90 -0.96 1.34 7.83
CA ALA A 90 -1.41 2.65 7.39
C ALA A 90 -2.73 3.03 8.08
N PHE A 91 -3.71 2.14 8.07
CA PHE A 91 -5.02 2.38 8.69
C PHE A 91 -4.90 2.67 10.19
N SER A 92 -4.03 1.96 10.88
CA SER A 92 -3.74 2.19 12.31
C SER A 92 -3.21 3.61 12.56
N PHE A 93 -2.29 4.11 11.71
CA PHE A 93 -1.81 5.49 11.80
C PHE A 93 -2.92 6.52 11.58
N LEU A 94 -3.84 6.28 10.65
CA LEU A 94 -4.97 7.17 10.40
C LEU A 94 -5.91 7.23 11.60
N VAL A 95 -6.29 6.08 12.16
CA VAL A 95 -7.18 6.01 13.33
C VAL A 95 -6.56 6.73 14.53
N VAL A 96 -5.28 6.49 14.81
CA VAL A 96 -4.55 7.17 15.89
C VAL A 96 -4.46 8.68 15.63
N GLY A 97 -4.19 9.09 14.39
CA GLY A 97 -4.17 10.49 13.98
C GLY A 97 -5.50 11.20 14.20
N LEU A 98 -6.60 10.57 13.76
CA LEU A 98 -7.95 11.09 13.89
C LEU A 98 -8.36 11.21 15.36
N TYR A 99 -8.05 10.19 16.17
CA TYR A 99 -8.31 10.20 17.61
C TYR A 99 -7.58 11.35 18.32
N ARG A 100 -6.29 11.58 18.01
CA ARG A 100 -5.53 12.71 18.57
C ARG A 100 -6.13 14.06 18.17
N MET A 101 -6.59 14.20 16.92
CA MET A 101 -7.23 15.43 16.45
C MET A 101 -8.55 15.70 17.18
N TRP A 102 -9.38 14.67 17.37
CA TRP A 102 -10.65 14.81 18.07
C TRP A 102 -10.43 15.21 19.53
N LYS A 103 -9.53 14.52 20.25
CA LYS A 103 -9.20 14.84 21.66
C LYS A 103 -8.66 16.27 21.82
N SER A 104 -7.86 16.75 20.87
CA SER A 104 -7.33 18.12 20.89
C SER A 104 -8.44 19.17 20.73
N LYS A 105 -9.47 18.90 19.92
CA LYS A 105 -10.62 19.80 19.77
C LYS A 105 -11.53 19.84 21.00
N THR A 106 -11.76 18.72 21.68
CA THR A 106 -12.58 18.70 22.90
C THR A 106 -11.91 19.34 24.11
N ILE A 107 -10.57 19.43 24.14
CA ILE A 107 -9.84 20.12 25.24
C ILE A 107 -9.77 21.64 25.02
N LYS A 108 -9.96 22.12 23.78
CA LYS A 108 -9.95 23.54 23.42
C LYS A 108 -11.34 24.18 23.30
N SER A 109 -12.40 23.43 23.59
CA SER A 109 -13.78 23.95 23.69
C SER A 109 -14.17 24.12 25.14
#